data_AF-T0CER8-F1
#
_entry.id   AF-T0CER8-F1
#
_cell.length_a   1.000
_cell.length_b   1.000
_cell.length_c   1.000
_cell.angle_alpha   90.00
_cell.angle_beta   90.00
_cell.angle_gamma   90.00
#
_symmetry.space_group_name_H-M   'P 1'
#
loop_
_entity.id
_entity.type
_entity.pdbx_description
1 polymer ?
#
loop_
_entity_poly.entity_id
_entity_poly.type
_entity_poly.pdbx_seq_one_letter_code
_entity_poly.pdbx_strand_id
1 'polypeptide(L)'
;MKKNIYKIILYLSAILFAGFCLFLFNPITGGLGAYALISELRRTPDLFTLLNADKTDSLSGVDMNLDGIRDDVYSFSMKNIKNNKVQKDLMITYLQYYERIFYVEKYFVSQLKREIEIYRNLDFCIGDHIDFDDYDFRKKMFYLYFNTEKRRGYYRNIVIKYDDIYPQKDYSTYDFISFYERCSYFQNIDLFPIQFKLYRKHFNNDITQAKRISLYSYSELIDMRISAHELESIKVFYRELDARYKEGQFSDMRGW
;
A
#
# COMPACT_ATOMS: atom_id res chain seq x y z
N MET A 1 56.50 48.89 4.49
CA MET A 1 55.22 49.22 5.17
C MET A 1 54.00 48.41 4.70
N LYS A 2 53.80 48.12 3.39
CA LYS A 2 52.64 47.32 2.91
C LYS A 2 52.46 45.94 3.58
N LYS A 3 53.55 45.27 3.99
CA LYS A 3 53.49 43.94 4.63
C LYS A 3 52.86 43.91 6.04
N ASN A 4 52.78 45.03 6.77
CA ASN A 4 52.20 45.03 8.12
C ASN A 4 50.67 45.14 8.13
N ILE A 5 50.06 45.77 7.12
CA ILE A 5 48.60 45.94 7.03
C ILE A 5 47.90 44.58 6.82
N TYR A 6 48.47 43.72 5.98
CA TYR A 6 47.92 42.38 5.72
C TYR A 6 47.89 41.50 6.98
N LYS A 7 48.89 41.64 7.86
CA LYS A 7 48.90 40.89 9.13
C LYS A 7 47.77 41.32 10.05
N ILE A 8 47.48 42.62 10.14
CA ILE A 8 46.40 43.14 10.99
C ILE A 8 45.03 42.65 10.50
N ILE A 9 44.78 42.68 9.20
CA ILE A 9 43.51 42.19 8.60
C ILE A 9 43.34 40.69 8.86
N LEU A 10 44.43 39.93 8.76
CA LEU A 10 44.41 38.49 9.03
C LEU A 10 44.06 38.18 10.50
N TYR A 11 44.59 38.96 11.45
CA TYR A 11 44.26 38.80 12.86
C TYR A 11 42.81 39.20 13.17
N LEU A 12 42.29 40.27 12.56
CA LEU A 12 40.92 40.72 12.79
C LEU A 12 39.87 39.72 12.28
N SER A 13 40.12 39.12 11.11
CA SER A 13 39.24 38.11 10.52
C SER A 13 39.25 36.80 11.32
N ALA A 14 40.39 36.42 11.91
CA ALA A 14 40.47 35.28 12.82
C ALA A 14 39.64 35.48 14.10
N ILE A 15 39.62 36.70 14.66
CA ILE A 15 38.82 37.01 15.86
C ILE A 15 37.32 36.94 15.56
N LEU A 16 36.87 37.47 14.42
CA LEU A 16 35.46 37.39 14.01
C LEU A 16 35.03 35.95 13.76
N PHE A 17 35.89 35.13 13.16
CA PHE A 17 35.63 33.70 12.97
C PHE A 17 35.52 32.96 14.30
N ALA A 18 36.41 33.25 15.26
CA ALA A 18 36.34 32.66 16.60
C ALA A 18 35.04 33.06 17.34
N GLY A 19 34.60 34.31 17.21
CA GLY A 19 33.33 34.78 17.76
C GLY A 19 32.12 34.06 17.14
N PHE A 20 32.14 33.83 15.83
CA PHE A 20 31.11 33.06 15.13
C PHE A 20 31.07 31.58 15.57
N CYS A 21 32.25 30.97 15.75
CA CYS A 21 32.34 29.61 16.28
C CYS A 21 31.76 29.52 17.70
N LEU A 22 32.03 30.48 18.58
CA LEU A 22 31.46 30.48 19.94
C LEU A 22 29.94 30.61 19.95
N PHE A 23 29.34 31.28 18.96
CA PHE A 23 27.88 31.35 18.81
C PHE A 23 27.28 30.00 18.37
N LEU A 24 27.94 29.29 17.46
CA LEU A 24 27.53 27.97 16.98
C LEU A 24 27.62 26.88 18.06
N PHE A 25 28.55 27.01 19.01
CA PHE A 25 28.73 26.06 20.11
C PHE A 25 28.01 26.46 21.40
N ASN A 26 27.08 27.42 21.35
CA ASN A 26 26.22 27.71 22.49
C ASN A 26 25.12 26.62 22.61
N PRO A 27 25.16 25.76 23.65
CA PRO A 27 24.35 24.54 23.72
C PRO A 27 22.84 24.78 23.84
N ILE A 28 22.40 26.01 24.17
CA ILE A 28 20.98 26.32 24.41
C ILE A 28 20.22 26.57 23.10
N THR A 29 20.84 27.23 22.12
CA THR A 29 20.18 27.62 20.85
C THR A 29 20.36 26.59 19.74
N GLY A 30 21.45 25.81 19.74
CA GLY A 30 21.70 24.77 18.74
C GLY A 30 20.87 23.48 18.93
N GLY A 31 20.49 23.15 20.16
CA GLY A 31 19.81 21.89 20.48
C GLY A 31 18.34 21.82 20.02
N LEU A 32 17.59 22.92 20.16
CA LEU A 32 16.16 22.95 19.85
C LEU A 32 15.88 23.07 18.34
N GLY A 33 16.72 23.77 17.59
CA GLY A 33 16.58 23.89 16.13
C GLY A 33 16.96 22.62 15.38
N ALA A 34 18.00 21.91 15.83
CA ALA A 34 18.43 20.67 15.21
C ALA A 34 17.42 19.53 15.43
N TYR A 35 16.77 19.46 16.60
CA TYR A 35 15.82 18.39 16.90
C TYR A 35 14.54 18.49 16.05
N ALA A 36 14.03 19.71 15.79
CA ALA A 36 12.88 19.92 14.92
C ALA A 36 13.18 19.49 13.46
N LEU A 37 14.33 19.94 12.92
CA LEU A 37 14.78 19.59 11.57
C LEU A 37 15.06 18.08 11.41
N ILE A 38 15.64 17.43 12.41
CA ILE A 38 15.89 15.97 12.39
C ILE A 38 14.58 15.17 12.49
N SER A 39 13.56 15.69 13.19
CA SER A 39 12.26 15.01 13.30
C SER A 39 11.46 15.06 11.99
N GLU A 40 11.56 16.15 11.22
CA GLU A 40 10.90 16.30 9.92
C GLU A 40 11.57 15.47 8.82
N LEU A 41 12.92 15.42 8.81
CA LEU A 41 13.71 14.65 7.83
C LEU A 41 13.62 13.12 8.00
N ARG A 42 12.95 12.62 9.06
CA ARG A 42 12.77 11.17 9.32
C ARG A 42 11.54 10.55 8.66
N ARG A 43 10.71 11.29 7.92
CA ARG A 43 9.40 10.73 7.51
C ARG A 43 9.44 9.65 6.45
N THR A 44 10.35 9.61 5.47
CA THR A 44 10.56 8.39 4.66
C THR A 44 12.02 8.34 4.18
N PRO A 45 12.80 7.29 4.49
CA PRO A 45 14.16 7.18 3.97
C PRO A 45 14.15 7.04 2.45
N ASP A 46 15.15 7.63 1.79
CA ASP A 46 15.31 7.54 0.33
C ASP A 46 15.43 6.07 -0.10
N LEU A 47 14.85 5.72 -1.25
CA LEU A 47 14.88 4.39 -1.86
C LEU A 47 16.32 3.84 -1.90
N PHE A 48 17.29 4.71 -2.22
CA PHE A 48 18.71 4.34 -2.24
C PHE A 48 19.27 3.98 -0.86
N THR A 49 18.76 4.57 0.22
CA THR A 49 19.16 4.21 1.59
C THR A 49 18.60 2.83 1.99
N LEU A 50 17.35 2.55 1.62
CA LEU A 50 16.73 1.24 1.87
C LEU A 50 17.38 0.13 1.04
N LEU A 51 17.66 0.38 -0.25
CA LEU A 51 18.31 -0.57 -1.15
C LEU A 51 19.73 -0.95 -0.72
N ASN A 52 20.44 -0.05 -0.04
CA ASN A 52 21.81 -0.29 0.44
C ASN A 52 21.87 -0.98 1.82
N ALA A 53 20.77 -1.00 2.57
CA ALA A 53 20.72 -1.55 3.92
C ALA A 53 20.60 -3.08 3.94
N ASP A 54 20.06 -3.70 2.89
CA ASP A 54 19.83 -5.15 2.85
C ASP A 54 20.73 -5.85 1.83
N LYS A 55 21.92 -6.26 2.30
CA LYS A 55 22.89 -7.07 1.54
C LYS A 55 22.84 -8.56 1.88
N THR A 56 21.81 -9.03 2.57
CA THR A 56 21.74 -10.43 2.98
C THR A 56 21.31 -11.31 1.80
N ASP A 57 22.09 -12.34 1.45
CA ASP A 57 21.80 -13.31 0.37
C ASP A 57 20.60 -14.25 0.68
N SER A 58 19.95 -14.03 1.82
CA SER A 58 18.83 -14.83 2.25
C SER A 58 17.53 -14.30 1.64
N LEU A 59 16.63 -15.21 1.26
CA LEU A 59 15.29 -14.83 0.80
C LEU A 59 14.46 -14.23 1.94
N SER A 60 14.94 -14.23 3.18
CA SER A 60 14.32 -13.64 4.36
C SER A 60 15.10 -12.39 4.76
N GLY A 61 14.74 -11.23 4.22
CA GLY A 61 15.24 -9.97 4.79
C GLY A 61 14.86 -9.87 6.27
N VAL A 62 15.46 -8.93 7.00
CA VAL A 62 15.26 -8.82 8.46
C VAL A 62 13.78 -8.64 8.80
N ASP A 63 13.18 -9.68 9.37
CA ASP A 63 11.84 -9.73 9.96
C ASP A 63 12.02 -9.89 11.47
N MET A 64 12.05 -8.77 12.19
CA MET A 64 12.24 -8.77 13.64
C MET A 64 11.00 -9.27 14.39
N ASN A 65 9.82 -9.17 13.77
CA ASN A 65 8.54 -9.48 14.42
C ASN A 65 8.07 -10.92 14.19
N LEU A 66 8.79 -11.67 13.33
CA LEU A 66 8.46 -13.03 12.92
C LEU A 66 7.06 -13.14 12.30
N ASP A 67 6.59 -12.07 11.66
CA ASP A 67 5.28 -12.00 11.03
C ASP A 67 5.30 -12.40 9.54
N GLY A 68 6.49 -12.76 9.05
CA GLY A 68 6.73 -13.12 7.66
C GLY A 68 6.84 -11.92 6.74
N ILE A 69 7.09 -10.71 7.25
CA ILE A 69 7.24 -9.48 6.46
C ILE A 69 8.59 -8.84 6.77
N ARG A 70 9.28 -8.35 5.73
CA ARG A 70 10.50 -7.56 5.93
C ARG A 70 10.17 -6.20 6.55
N ASP A 71 10.90 -5.82 7.61
CA ASP A 71 10.62 -4.59 8.37
C ASP A 71 10.79 -3.31 7.56
N ASP A 72 11.75 -3.28 6.63
CA ASP A 72 12.04 -2.12 5.76
C ASP A 72 10.90 -1.88 4.76
N VAL A 73 10.39 -2.96 4.16
CA VAL A 73 9.23 -2.94 3.27
C VAL A 73 7.96 -2.59 4.05
N TYR A 74 7.71 -3.23 5.19
CA TYR A 74 6.57 -2.93 6.04
C TYR A 74 6.54 -1.45 6.40
N SER A 75 7.67 -0.92 6.88
CA SER A 75 7.82 0.49 7.25
C SER A 75 7.57 1.41 6.07
N PHE A 76 8.09 1.09 4.88
CA PHE A 76 7.84 1.87 3.67
C PHE A 76 6.37 1.83 3.26
N SER A 77 5.74 0.66 3.29
CA SER A 77 4.31 0.49 2.96
C SER A 77 3.41 1.26 3.89
N MET A 78 3.56 1.08 5.19
CA MET A 78 2.70 1.71 6.19
C MET A 78 2.82 3.23 6.24
N LYS A 79 3.96 3.78 5.78
CA LYS A 79 4.18 5.24 5.68
C LYS A 79 3.50 5.88 4.47
N ASN A 80 3.21 5.11 3.42
CA ASN A 80 2.69 5.62 2.14
C ASN A 80 1.22 5.27 1.91
N ILE A 81 0.56 4.60 2.85
CA ILE A 81 -0.86 4.29 2.80
C ILE A 81 -1.59 5.23 3.75
N LYS A 82 -2.74 5.75 3.31
CA LYS A 82 -3.59 6.59 4.17
C LYS A 82 -3.90 5.86 5.49
N ASN A 83 -4.10 6.61 6.56
CA ASN A 83 -4.37 6.06 7.89
C ASN A 83 -5.80 5.49 8.02
N ASN A 84 -6.16 4.55 7.16
CA ASN A 84 -7.39 3.77 7.18
C ASN A 84 -7.06 2.32 7.56
N LYS A 85 -7.73 1.80 8.60
CA LYS A 85 -7.51 0.43 9.11
C LYS A 85 -7.63 -0.63 8.01
N VAL A 86 -8.66 -0.56 7.17
CA VAL A 86 -8.93 -1.54 6.10
C VAL A 86 -7.79 -1.60 5.09
N GLN A 87 -7.26 -0.44 4.69
CA GLN A 87 -6.16 -0.36 3.73
C GLN A 87 -4.85 -0.90 4.32
N LYS A 88 -4.60 -0.66 5.61
CA LYS A 88 -3.47 -1.23 6.32
C LYS A 88 -3.57 -2.75 6.42
N ASP A 89 -4.71 -3.27 6.85
CA ASP A 89 -4.94 -4.71 6.99
C ASP A 89 -4.80 -5.44 5.64
N LEU A 90 -5.32 -4.86 4.56
CA LEU A 90 -5.13 -5.37 3.19
C LEU A 90 -3.67 -5.41 2.79
N MET A 91 -2.94 -4.31 3.00
CA MET A 91 -1.52 -4.25 2.66
C MET A 91 -0.71 -5.26 3.46
N ILE A 92 -0.91 -5.34 4.78
CA ILE A 92 -0.22 -6.33 5.62
C ILE A 92 -0.45 -7.73 5.08
N THR A 93 -1.70 -8.08 4.78
CA THR A 93 -2.05 -9.38 4.21
C THR A 93 -1.36 -9.62 2.87
N TYR A 94 -1.31 -8.61 2.00
CA TYR A 94 -0.57 -8.68 0.73
C TYR A 94 0.92 -8.92 0.92
N LEU A 95 1.58 -8.19 1.82
CA LEU A 95 3.00 -8.36 2.10
C LEU A 95 3.31 -9.76 2.66
N GLN A 96 2.44 -10.28 3.55
CA GLN A 96 2.55 -11.64 4.10
C GLN A 96 2.40 -12.71 3.02
N TYR A 97 1.37 -12.60 2.18
CA TYR A 97 1.17 -13.55 1.08
C TYR A 97 2.31 -13.48 0.07
N TYR A 98 2.79 -12.29 -0.23
CA TYR A 98 3.93 -12.10 -1.11
C TYR A 98 5.15 -12.87 -0.60
N GLU A 99 5.55 -12.71 0.67
CA GLU A 99 6.67 -13.45 1.28
C GLU A 99 6.37 -14.97 1.41
N ARG A 100 5.12 -15.33 1.70
CA ARG A 100 4.67 -16.74 1.77
C ARG A 100 4.85 -17.48 0.45
N ILE A 101 4.62 -16.85 -0.71
CA ILE A 101 4.84 -17.51 -2.01
C ILE A 101 6.32 -17.91 -2.16
N PHE A 102 7.27 -17.05 -1.75
CA PHE A 102 8.71 -17.41 -1.77
C PHE A 102 9.00 -18.62 -0.88
N TYR A 103 8.38 -18.67 0.30
CA TYR A 103 8.54 -19.79 1.22
C TYR A 103 7.95 -21.09 0.63
N VAL A 104 6.72 -21.02 0.12
CA VAL A 104 6.00 -22.18 -0.43
C VAL A 104 6.65 -22.72 -1.69
N GLU A 105 7.21 -21.89 -2.58
CA GLU A 105 7.99 -22.39 -3.71
C GLU A 105 9.15 -23.29 -3.24
N LYS A 106 9.90 -22.83 -2.23
CA LYS A 106 11.11 -23.52 -1.78
C LYS A 106 10.84 -24.88 -1.16
N TYR A 107 9.68 -25.05 -0.51
CA TYR A 107 9.40 -26.21 0.34
C TYR A 107 8.15 -27.01 -0.06
N PHE A 108 7.17 -26.40 -0.73
CA PHE A 108 5.82 -26.95 -0.93
C PHE A 108 5.24 -26.59 -2.31
N VAL A 109 5.96 -26.92 -3.39
CA VAL A 109 5.60 -26.59 -4.79
C VAL A 109 4.15 -26.93 -5.15
N SER A 110 3.56 -28.00 -4.59
CA SER A 110 2.17 -28.40 -4.85
C SER A 110 1.13 -27.38 -4.38
N GLN A 111 1.47 -26.49 -3.44
CA GLN A 111 0.57 -25.45 -2.92
C GLN A 111 0.77 -24.10 -3.61
N LEU A 112 1.84 -23.96 -4.40
CA LEU A 112 2.28 -22.69 -5.00
C LEU A 112 1.18 -22.02 -5.85
N LYS A 113 0.43 -22.80 -6.63
CA LYS A 113 -0.65 -22.30 -7.47
C LYS A 113 -1.72 -21.55 -6.66
N ARG A 114 -2.16 -22.14 -5.54
CA ARG A 114 -3.19 -21.56 -4.67
C ARG A 114 -2.71 -20.25 -4.03
N GLU A 115 -1.46 -20.21 -3.58
CA GLU A 115 -0.88 -19.00 -2.98
C GLU A 115 -0.77 -17.87 -3.99
N ILE A 116 -0.38 -18.17 -5.23
CA ILE A 116 -0.33 -17.18 -6.32
C ILE A 116 -1.74 -16.66 -6.67
N GLU A 117 -2.75 -17.53 -6.70
CA GLU A 117 -4.14 -17.11 -6.92
C GLU A 117 -4.62 -16.14 -5.83
N ILE A 118 -4.31 -16.42 -4.55
CA ILE A 118 -4.67 -15.53 -3.44
C ILE A 118 -3.93 -14.20 -3.54
N TYR A 119 -2.62 -14.23 -3.81
CA TYR A 119 -1.82 -13.04 -4.02
C TYR A 119 -2.36 -12.16 -5.14
N ARG A 120 -2.77 -12.73 -6.27
CA ARG A 120 -3.37 -11.97 -7.37
C ARG A 120 -4.69 -11.33 -6.98
N ASN A 121 -5.51 -12.01 -6.20
CA ASN A 121 -6.73 -11.41 -5.68
C ASN A 121 -6.39 -10.24 -4.73
N LEU A 122 -5.38 -10.39 -3.86
CA LEU A 122 -4.90 -9.29 -3.02
C LEU A 122 -4.36 -8.12 -3.83
N ASP A 123 -3.54 -8.38 -4.85
CA ASP A 123 -3.00 -7.34 -5.75
C ASP A 123 -4.13 -6.58 -6.45
N PHE A 124 -5.17 -7.29 -6.90
CA PHE A 124 -6.41 -6.67 -7.41
C PHE A 124 -7.10 -5.80 -6.34
N CYS A 125 -7.29 -6.34 -5.13
CA CYS A 125 -7.94 -5.61 -4.04
C CYS A 125 -7.17 -4.36 -3.60
N ILE A 126 -5.85 -4.39 -3.72
CA ILE A 126 -4.97 -3.29 -3.38
C ILE A 126 -4.91 -2.26 -4.49
N GLY A 127 -4.82 -2.73 -5.73
CA GLY A 127 -4.38 -1.96 -6.88
C GLY A 127 -5.01 -0.57 -6.95
N ASP A 128 -6.29 -0.50 -7.32
CA ASP A 128 -6.97 0.77 -7.61
C ASP A 128 -7.87 1.22 -6.46
N HIS A 129 -7.81 0.52 -5.33
CA HIS A 129 -8.77 0.66 -4.24
C HIS A 129 -8.12 1.05 -2.91
N ILE A 130 -6.78 0.96 -2.81
CA ILE A 130 -6.01 1.60 -1.75
C ILE A 130 -5.51 2.96 -2.25
N ASP A 131 -5.72 3.98 -1.43
CA ASP A 131 -5.20 5.31 -1.69
C ASP A 131 -3.75 5.38 -1.17
N PHE A 132 -2.80 5.65 -2.07
CA PHE A 132 -1.40 5.85 -1.74
C PHE A 132 -1.04 7.34 -1.77
N ASP A 133 -0.15 7.77 -0.87
CA ASP A 133 0.39 9.14 -0.87
C ASP A 133 1.48 9.32 -1.94
N ASP A 134 2.11 8.22 -2.37
CA ASP A 134 3.18 8.19 -3.38
C ASP A 134 2.67 7.62 -4.70
N TYR A 135 2.69 8.42 -5.76
CA TYR A 135 2.29 8.00 -7.11
C TYR A 135 3.12 6.82 -7.64
N ASP A 136 4.41 6.75 -7.27
CA ASP A 136 5.33 5.69 -7.69
C ASP A 136 5.37 4.52 -6.69
N PHE A 137 4.42 4.44 -5.75
CA PHE A 137 4.41 3.46 -4.66
C PHE A 137 4.67 2.04 -5.15
N ARG A 138 3.90 1.54 -6.13
CA ARG A 138 4.03 0.17 -6.63
C ARG A 138 5.41 -0.09 -7.23
N LYS A 139 5.96 0.88 -7.97
CA LYS A 139 7.28 0.80 -8.58
C LYS A 139 8.38 0.76 -7.51
N LYS A 140 8.28 1.61 -6.48
CA LYS A 140 9.25 1.65 -5.37
C LYS A 140 9.18 0.39 -4.52
N MET A 141 7.97 -0.08 -4.20
CA MET A 141 7.73 -1.37 -3.54
C MET A 141 8.39 -2.52 -4.29
N PHE A 142 8.20 -2.56 -5.62
CA PHE A 142 8.84 -3.55 -6.47
C PHE A 142 10.36 -3.50 -6.36
N TYR A 143 10.97 -2.32 -6.44
CA TYR A 143 12.43 -2.19 -6.30
C TYR A 143 12.95 -2.61 -4.92
N LEU A 144 12.24 -2.22 -3.86
CA LEU A 144 12.58 -2.61 -2.48
C LEU A 144 12.53 -4.11 -2.29
N TYR A 145 11.48 -4.75 -2.81
CA TYR A 145 11.31 -6.19 -2.70
C TYR A 145 12.26 -6.98 -3.59
N PHE A 146 12.57 -6.50 -4.78
CA PHE A 146 13.42 -7.18 -5.76
C PHE A 146 14.80 -6.53 -5.87
N ASN A 147 15.38 -6.18 -4.73
CA ASN A 147 16.68 -5.53 -4.64
C ASN A 147 17.85 -6.49 -4.98
N THR A 148 17.73 -7.79 -4.66
CA THR A 148 18.75 -8.81 -4.94
C THR A 148 18.50 -9.57 -6.25
N GLU A 149 19.57 -10.11 -6.85
CA GLU A 149 19.48 -10.90 -8.09
C GLU A 149 18.61 -12.15 -7.92
N LYS A 150 18.69 -12.82 -6.76
CA LYS A 150 17.87 -13.98 -6.41
C LYS A 150 16.38 -13.66 -6.40
N ARG A 151 15.98 -12.57 -5.75
CA ARG A 151 14.57 -12.13 -5.73
C ARG A 151 14.09 -11.67 -7.12
N ARG A 152 14.94 -10.97 -7.89
CA ARG A 152 14.61 -10.60 -9.29
C ARG A 152 14.41 -11.83 -10.18
N GLY A 153 15.27 -12.83 -10.05
CA GLY A 153 15.16 -14.10 -10.76
C GLY A 153 13.84 -14.81 -10.42
N TYR A 154 13.46 -14.82 -9.15
CA TYR A 154 12.18 -15.36 -8.69
C TYR A 154 10.98 -14.66 -9.35
N TYR A 155 10.93 -13.32 -9.35
CA TYR A 155 9.82 -12.58 -9.98
C TYR A 155 9.61 -13.00 -11.42
N ARG A 156 10.71 -13.08 -12.18
CA ARG A 156 10.69 -13.43 -13.60
C ARG A 156 10.29 -14.88 -13.84
N ASN A 157 10.73 -15.79 -12.98
CA ASN A 157 10.53 -17.22 -13.19
C ASN A 157 9.20 -17.74 -12.64
N ILE A 158 8.58 -17.01 -11.70
CA ILE A 158 7.33 -17.43 -11.04
C ILE A 158 6.20 -16.48 -11.35
N VAL A 159 6.27 -15.21 -10.96
CA VAL A 159 5.11 -14.33 -11.11
C VAL A 159 4.79 -14.12 -12.59
N ILE A 160 5.79 -13.74 -13.39
CA ILE A 160 5.61 -13.54 -14.84
C ILE A 160 5.22 -14.86 -15.54
N LYS A 161 5.92 -15.96 -15.26
CA LYS A 161 5.63 -17.26 -15.87
C LYS A 161 4.23 -17.78 -15.53
N TYR A 162 3.78 -17.58 -14.30
CA TYR A 162 2.41 -17.95 -13.93
C TYR A 162 1.39 -17.00 -14.57
N ASP A 163 1.73 -15.73 -14.79
CA ASP A 163 0.85 -14.78 -15.52
C ASP A 163 0.66 -15.26 -16.97
N ASP A 164 1.70 -15.79 -17.60
CA ASP A 164 1.62 -16.39 -18.93
C ASP A 164 0.78 -17.68 -18.96
N ILE A 165 0.95 -18.56 -17.95
CA ILE A 165 0.24 -19.86 -17.88
C ILE A 165 -1.23 -19.67 -17.47
N TYR A 166 -1.51 -18.70 -16.60
CA TYR A 166 -2.82 -18.40 -16.05
C TYR A 166 -3.12 -16.92 -16.26
N PRO A 167 -3.41 -16.50 -17.51
CA PRO A 167 -3.66 -15.11 -17.81
C PRO A 167 -4.81 -14.58 -16.97
N GLN A 168 -4.65 -13.35 -16.48
CA GLN A 168 -5.76 -12.64 -15.86
C GLN A 168 -6.86 -12.47 -16.91
N LYS A 169 -8.13 -12.67 -16.51
CA LYS A 169 -9.23 -12.21 -17.36
C LYS A 169 -9.16 -10.68 -17.42
N ASP A 170 -9.27 -10.09 -18.61
CA ASP A 170 -9.46 -8.64 -18.72
C ASP A 170 -10.77 -8.27 -18.02
N TYR A 171 -10.66 -7.61 -16.87
CA TYR A 171 -11.83 -7.16 -16.11
C TYR A 171 -12.26 -5.79 -16.62
N SER A 172 -13.48 -5.69 -17.16
CA SER A 172 -14.06 -4.40 -17.52
C SER A 172 -15.53 -4.30 -17.13
N THR A 173 -15.90 -3.06 -16.78
CA THR A 173 -17.23 -2.43 -16.57
C THR A 173 -17.95 -2.51 -15.21
N TYR A 174 -17.62 -3.42 -14.31
CA TYR A 174 -18.18 -3.39 -12.94
C TYR A 174 -17.09 -3.56 -11.87
N ASP A 175 -16.40 -2.46 -11.54
CA ASP A 175 -15.39 -2.42 -10.48
C ASP A 175 -15.93 -2.96 -9.15
N PHE A 176 -17.22 -2.69 -8.85
CA PHE A 176 -17.88 -3.19 -7.65
C PHE A 176 -18.03 -4.73 -7.63
N ILE A 177 -18.58 -5.34 -8.69
CA ILE A 177 -18.84 -6.79 -8.73
C ILE A 177 -17.51 -7.56 -8.71
N SER A 178 -16.55 -7.10 -9.53
CA SER A 178 -15.22 -7.72 -9.61
C SER A 178 -14.47 -7.64 -8.27
N PHE A 179 -14.57 -6.50 -7.58
CA PHE A 179 -14.01 -6.34 -6.24
C PHE A 179 -14.72 -7.20 -5.20
N TYR A 180 -16.05 -7.22 -5.22
CA TYR A 180 -16.80 -8.06 -4.31
C TYR A 180 -16.41 -9.53 -4.47
N GLU A 181 -16.41 -10.08 -5.68
CA GLU A 181 -16.09 -11.48 -5.93
C GLU A 181 -14.66 -11.83 -5.50
N ARG A 182 -13.66 -10.98 -5.80
CA ARG A 182 -12.26 -11.31 -5.53
C ARG A 182 -11.83 -11.05 -4.10
N CYS A 183 -12.40 -10.01 -3.49
CA CYS A 183 -11.96 -9.54 -2.18
C CYS A 183 -12.82 -10.12 -1.04
N SER A 184 -14.07 -10.54 -1.28
CA SER A 184 -14.95 -11.10 -0.24
C SER A 184 -14.40 -12.37 0.45
N TYR A 185 -13.43 -13.04 -0.13
CA TYR A 185 -12.74 -14.17 0.50
C TYR A 185 -11.86 -13.77 1.71
N PHE A 186 -11.50 -12.49 1.86
CA PHE A 186 -10.69 -12.00 2.98
C PHE A 186 -11.54 -11.67 4.21
N GLN A 187 -12.13 -12.72 4.82
CA GLN A 187 -13.12 -12.62 5.90
C GLN A 187 -12.66 -11.86 7.15
N ASN A 188 -11.35 -11.73 7.37
CA ASN A 188 -10.78 -11.04 8.53
C ASN A 188 -10.61 -9.52 8.32
N ILE A 189 -10.92 -9.02 7.13
CA ILE A 189 -10.77 -7.61 6.77
C ILE A 189 -12.15 -7.05 6.44
N ASP A 190 -12.52 -5.95 7.11
CA ASP A 190 -13.77 -5.26 6.81
C ASP A 190 -13.66 -4.50 5.48
N LEU A 191 -13.96 -5.21 4.39
CA LEU A 191 -13.90 -4.67 3.03
C LEU A 191 -15.13 -3.85 2.64
N PHE A 192 -16.17 -3.86 3.48
CA PHE A 192 -17.44 -3.23 3.19
C PHE A 192 -17.30 -1.72 2.86
N PRO A 193 -16.47 -0.92 3.55
CA PRO A 193 -16.31 0.50 3.21
C PRO A 193 -15.79 0.73 1.78
N ILE A 194 -14.90 -0.14 1.30
CA ILE A 194 -14.37 -0.07 -0.07
C ILE A 194 -15.44 -0.53 -1.06
N GLN A 195 -16.12 -1.65 -0.78
CA GLN A 195 -17.23 -2.16 -1.59
C GLN A 195 -18.33 -1.11 -1.75
N PHE A 196 -18.70 -0.44 -0.66
CA PHE A 196 -19.71 0.62 -0.66
C PHE A 196 -19.26 1.85 -1.47
N LYS A 197 -18.00 2.26 -1.36
CA LYS A 197 -17.42 3.34 -2.19
C LYS A 197 -17.49 2.99 -3.69
N LEU A 198 -17.17 1.76 -4.06
CA LEU A 198 -17.23 1.29 -5.45
C LEU A 198 -18.68 1.19 -5.96
N TYR A 199 -19.58 0.67 -5.12
CA TYR A 199 -21.01 0.62 -5.40
C TYR A 199 -21.57 2.02 -5.70
N ARG A 200 -21.24 3.02 -4.88
CA ARG A 200 -21.66 4.41 -5.11
C ARG A 200 -21.10 4.99 -6.40
N LYS A 201 -19.82 4.77 -6.68
CA LYS A 201 -19.18 5.20 -7.93
C LYS A 201 -19.84 4.58 -9.15
N HIS A 202 -20.20 3.30 -9.06
CA HIS A 202 -20.88 2.58 -10.14
C HIS A 202 -22.20 3.26 -10.55
N PHE A 203 -22.94 3.82 -9.58
CA PHE A 203 -24.15 4.61 -9.81
C PHE A 203 -23.89 6.12 -9.87
N ASN A 204 -22.70 6.57 -10.29
CA ASN A 204 -22.31 7.98 -10.42
C ASN A 204 -22.48 8.84 -9.16
N ASN A 205 -22.54 8.23 -7.98
CA ASN A 205 -22.93 8.88 -6.73
C ASN A 205 -24.32 9.55 -6.80
N ASP A 206 -25.19 9.09 -7.70
CA ASP A 206 -26.61 9.44 -7.75
C ASP A 206 -27.47 8.33 -7.14
N ILE A 207 -28.05 8.61 -5.97
CA ILE A 207 -28.87 7.65 -5.24
C ILE A 207 -30.13 7.26 -6.00
N THR A 208 -30.66 8.16 -6.84
CA THR A 208 -31.88 7.87 -7.61
C THR A 208 -31.65 6.78 -8.66
N GLN A 209 -30.40 6.57 -9.04
CA GLN A 209 -29.98 5.52 -9.96
C GLN A 209 -29.71 4.19 -9.24
N ALA A 210 -29.49 4.22 -7.92
CA ALA A 210 -29.25 3.04 -7.12
C ALA A 210 -30.56 2.28 -6.88
N LYS A 211 -30.83 1.26 -7.70
CA LYS A 211 -32.00 0.39 -7.51
C LYS A 211 -31.61 -0.87 -6.75
N ARG A 212 -32.41 -1.22 -5.73
CA ARG A 212 -32.35 -2.55 -5.10
C ARG A 212 -32.56 -3.62 -6.17
N ILE A 213 -31.79 -4.70 -6.10
CA ILE A 213 -31.89 -5.76 -7.11
C ILE A 213 -33.28 -6.38 -7.23
N SER A 214 -34.00 -6.45 -6.10
CA SER A 214 -35.38 -6.91 -6.05
C SER A 214 -36.37 -6.05 -6.85
N LEU A 215 -35.95 -4.87 -7.33
CA LEU A 215 -36.76 -3.95 -8.11
C LEU A 215 -36.45 -4.00 -9.62
N TYR A 216 -35.41 -4.75 -10.04
CA TYR A 216 -35.18 -5.01 -11.45
C TYR A 216 -36.07 -6.15 -11.95
N SER A 217 -36.66 -5.96 -13.12
CA SER A 217 -37.26 -7.02 -13.91
C SER A 217 -36.20 -7.98 -14.45
N TYR A 218 -36.63 -9.19 -14.81
CA TYR A 218 -35.75 -10.18 -15.44
C TYR A 218 -35.09 -9.64 -16.73
N SER A 219 -35.82 -8.86 -17.51
CA SER A 219 -35.30 -8.21 -18.73
C SER A 219 -34.21 -7.19 -18.40
N GLU A 220 -34.40 -6.36 -17.36
CA GLU A 220 -33.36 -5.40 -16.92
C GLU A 220 -32.08 -6.13 -16.45
N LEU A 221 -32.20 -7.26 -15.76
CA LEU A 221 -31.03 -8.06 -15.35
C LEU A 221 -30.27 -8.65 -16.54
N ILE A 222 -30.99 -9.11 -17.58
CA ILE A 222 -30.38 -9.60 -18.83
C ILE A 222 -29.71 -8.47 -19.59
N ASP A 223 -30.36 -7.31 -19.71
CA ASP A 223 -29.80 -6.14 -20.41
C ASP A 223 -28.51 -5.66 -19.75
N MET A 224 -28.44 -5.76 -18.42
CA MET A 224 -27.23 -5.46 -17.63
C MET A 224 -26.16 -6.55 -17.72
N ARG A 225 -26.46 -7.69 -18.37
CA ARG A 225 -25.60 -8.87 -18.52
C ARG A 225 -25.11 -9.45 -17.19
N ILE A 226 -25.92 -9.32 -16.14
CA ILE A 226 -25.61 -9.87 -14.81
C ILE A 226 -25.87 -11.37 -14.83
N SER A 227 -24.83 -12.16 -14.60
CA SER A 227 -24.93 -13.61 -14.45
C SER A 227 -25.60 -14.02 -13.13
N ALA A 228 -26.09 -15.26 -13.06
CA ALA A 228 -26.71 -15.78 -11.84
C ALA A 228 -25.74 -15.82 -10.65
N HIS A 229 -24.43 -16.00 -10.89
CA HIS A 229 -23.42 -15.96 -9.84
C HIS A 229 -23.22 -14.55 -9.29
N GLU A 230 -23.11 -13.56 -10.17
CA GLU A 230 -23.00 -12.14 -9.79
C GLU A 230 -24.25 -11.69 -9.02
N LEU A 231 -25.43 -12.19 -9.38
CA LEU A 231 -26.67 -11.90 -8.66
C LEU A 231 -26.61 -12.33 -7.18
N GLU A 232 -26.02 -13.50 -6.88
CA GLU A 232 -25.86 -13.97 -5.50
C GLU A 232 -24.85 -13.11 -4.73
N SER A 233 -23.74 -12.74 -5.36
CA SER A 233 -22.75 -11.81 -4.80
C SER A 233 -23.39 -10.48 -4.38
N ILE A 234 -24.21 -9.90 -5.26
CA ILE A 234 -24.84 -8.61 -4.96
C ILE A 234 -25.92 -8.74 -3.88
N LYS A 235 -26.67 -9.85 -3.82
CA LYS A 235 -27.62 -10.11 -2.72
C LYS A 235 -26.94 -10.12 -1.36
N VAL A 236 -25.76 -10.74 -1.25
CA VAL A 236 -25.01 -10.79 0.02
C VAL A 236 -24.57 -9.38 0.41
N PHE A 237 -24.02 -8.59 -0.52
CA PHE A 237 -23.70 -7.19 -0.28
C PHE A 237 -24.91 -6.38 0.25
N TYR A 238 -26.09 -6.53 -0.37
CA TYR A 238 -27.29 -5.82 0.09
C TYR A 238 -27.75 -6.24 1.49
N ARG A 239 -27.60 -7.51 1.87
CA ARG A 239 -27.90 -7.97 3.23
C ARG A 239 -26.99 -7.31 4.25
N GLU A 240 -25.70 -7.20 3.93
CA GLU A 240 -24.73 -6.54 4.80
C GLU A 240 -24.97 -5.02 4.88
N LEU A 241 -25.30 -4.38 3.75
CA LEU A 241 -25.68 -2.97 3.72
C LEU A 241 -26.90 -2.69 4.61
N ASP A 242 -27.96 -3.50 4.51
CA ASP A 242 -29.16 -3.37 5.32
C ASP A 242 -28.88 -3.58 6.83
N ALA A 243 -28.01 -4.54 7.16
CA ALA A 243 -27.58 -4.78 8.54
C ALA A 243 -26.82 -3.57 9.12
N ARG A 244 -25.80 -3.08 8.42
CA ARG A 244 -25.00 -1.93 8.85
C ARG A 244 -25.81 -0.63 8.91
N TYR A 245 -26.81 -0.49 8.03
CA TYR A 245 -27.76 0.63 8.07
C TYR A 245 -28.60 0.60 9.35
N LYS A 246 -29.15 -0.57 9.71
CA LYS A 246 -29.89 -0.76 10.96
C LYS A 246 -29.03 -0.50 12.21
N GLU A 247 -27.74 -0.80 12.13
CA GLU A 247 -26.76 -0.51 13.18
C GLU A 247 -26.32 0.96 13.24
N GLY A 248 -26.79 1.81 12.31
CA GLY A 248 -26.46 3.24 12.30
C GLY A 248 -25.04 3.56 11.87
N GLN A 249 -24.32 2.62 11.24
CA GLN A 249 -22.93 2.82 10.81
C GLN A 249 -22.77 3.88 9.70
N PHE A 250 -23.86 4.29 9.04
CA PHE A 250 -23.87 5.25 7.92
C PHE A 250 -24.33 6.67 8.28
N SER A 251 -24.06 7.12 9.51
CA SER A 251 -24.49 8.46 9.97
C SER A 251 -23.94 9.61 9.11
N ASP A 252 -22.80 9.40 8.44
CA ASP A 252 -22.08 10.29 7.51
C ASP A 252 -22.43 10.06 6.03
N MET A 253 -23.18 9.00 5.70
CA MET A 253 -23.53 8.60 4.34
C MET A 253 -25.05 8.68 4.07
N ARG A 254 -25.74 9.59 4.76
CA ARG A 254 -27.20 9.76 4.69
C ARG A 254 -27.71 9.84 3.24
N GLY A 255 -28.70 9.00 2.95
CA GLY A 255 -29.25 8.81 1.63
C GLY A 255 -29.03 7.37 1.19
N TRP A 256 -27.76 6.95 1.06
CA TRP A 256 -27.35 5.71 0.38
C TRP A 256 -27.62 4.42 1.15
#